data_AF-A0A9E3GK36-F1
#
_entry.id   AF-A0A9E3GK36-F1
#
_cell.length_a   1.000
_cell.length_b   1.000
_cell.length_c   1.000
_cell.angle_alpha   90.00
_cell.angle_beta   90.00
_cell.angle_gamma   90.00
#
_symmetry.space_group_name_H-M   'P 1'
#
loop_
_entity.id
_entity.type
_entity.pdbx_description
1 polymer ?
#
loop_
_entity_poly.entity_id
_entity_poly.type
_entity_poly.pdbx_seq_one_letter_code
_entity_poly.pdbx_strand_id
1 'polypeptide(L)' 'MKLKFDIKQFAISLVISPVVFYIVVGIAKFSGASYRISHGESFIIWLLLAILIKISFINKK' A
#
# COMPACT_ATOMS: atom_id res chain seq x y z
N MET A 1 -19.69 0.01 16.25
CA MET A 1 -18.33 -0.08 15.67
C MET A 1 -17.32 0.60 16.61
N LYS A 2 -16.66 -0.14 17.50
CA LYS A 2 -15.58 0.43 18.34
C LYS A 2 -14.34 0.59 17.47
N LEU A 3 -14.17 1.77 16.88
CA LEU A 3 -12.90 2.20 16.31
C LEU A 3 -11.91 2.38 17.47
N LYS A 4 -11.29 1.27 17.91
CA LYS A 4 -10.04 1.36 18.64
C LYS A 4 -9.03 1.88 17.64
N PHE A 5 -8.80 3.19 17.64
CA PHE A 5 -7.80 3.86 16.82
C PHE A 5 -6.42 3.44 17.33
N ASP A 6 -6.01 2.24 16.94
CA ASP A 6 -4.66 1.77 17.21
C ASP A 6 -3.73 2.41 16.17
N ILE A 7 -3.27 3.61 16.49
CA ILE A 7 -2.31 4.37 15.67
C ILE A 7 -1.07 3.52 15.35
N LYS A 8 -0.73 2.55 16.21
CA LYS A 8 0.36 1.60 15.95
C LYS A 8 0.04 0.70 14.76
N GLN A 9 -1.18 0.14 14.66
CA GLN A 9 -1.59 -0.59 13.45
C GLN A 9 -1.57 0.28 12.18
N PHE A 10 -1.91 1.56 12.30
CA PHE A 10 -1.86 2.47 11.16
C PHE A 10 -0.41 2.72 10.71
N ALA A 11 0.50 2.98 11.66
CA ALA A 11 1.91 3.17 11.39
C ALA A 11 2.56 1.91 10.79
N ILE A 12 2.22 0.72 11.32
CA ILE A 12 2.70 -0.57 10.79
C ILE A 12 2.20 -0.78 9.36
N SER A 13 0.93 -0.49 9.09
CA SER A 13 0.36 -0.61 7.73
C SER A 13 1.02 0.35 6.74
N LEU A 14 1.41 1.55 7.20
CA LEU A 14 2.12 2.53 6.41
C LEU A 14 3.54 2.09 6.07
N VAL A 15 4.22 1.36 6.96
CA VAL A 15 5.58 0.82 6.71
C VAL A 15 5.55 -0.48 5.90
N ILE A 16 4.46 -1.26 5.96
CA ILE A 16 4.29 -2.48 5.16
C ILE A 16 3.91 -2.18 3.70
N SER A 17 3.15 -1.11 3.46
CA SER A 17 2.67 -0.79 2.11
C SER A 17 3.76 -0.49 1.05
N PRO A 18 4.94 0.10 1.34
CA PRO A 18 5.96 0.31 0.33
C PRO A 18 6.64 -1.01 -0.02
N VAL A 19 6.81 -1.92 0.96
CA VAL A 19 7.35 -3.27 0.74
C VAL A 19 6.45 -4.02 -0.23
N VAL A 20 5.14 -4.05 0.02
CA VAL A 20 4.16 -4.69 -0.87
C VAL A 20 4.15 -4.03 -2.25
N PHE A 21 4.20 -2.69 -2.30
CA PHE A 21 4.24 -1.93 -3.56
C PHE A 21 5.46 -2.30 -4.42
N TYR A 22 6.67 -2.31 -3.86
CA TYR A 22 7.88 -2.66 -4.61
C TYR A 22 7.89 -4.13 -5.07
N ILE A 23 7.34 -5.05 -4.27
CA ILE A 23 7.17 -6.45 -4.66
C ILE A 23 6.25 -6.56 -5.89
N VAL A 24 5.09 -5.90 -5.85
CA VAL A 24 4.12 -5.92 -6.96
C VAL A 24 4.71 -5.30 -8.22
N VAL A 25 5.37 -4.14 -8.10
CA VAL A 25 6.04 -3.48 -9.25
C VAL A 25 7.19 -4.35 -9.79
N GLY A 26 7.92 -5.04 -8.92
CA GLY A 26 8.97 -5.98 -9.32
C GLY A 26 8.43 -7.16 -10.13
N ILE A 27 7.34 -7.79 -9.66
CA ILE A 27 6.66 -8.87 -10.37
C ILE A 27 6.10 -8.37 -11.71
N ALA A 28 5.51 -7.17 -11.73
CA ALA A 28 4.95 -6.59 -12.94
C ALA A 28 6.04 -6.29 -14.00
N LYS A 29 7.20 -5.77 -13.57
CA LYS A 29 8.37 -5.59 -14.45
C LYS A 29 8.88 -6.92 -14.99
N PHE A 30 8.90 -7.97 -14.16
CA PHE A 30 9.29 -9.32 -14.58
C PHE A 30 8.31 -9.89 -15.62
N SER A 31 7.02 -9.56 -15.52
CA SER A 31 6.00 -9.92 -16.49
C SER A 31 6.04 -9.11 -17.80
N GLY A 32 7.05 -8.26 -18.01
CA GLY A 32 7.22 -7.46 -19.24
C GLY A 32 6.51 -6.10 -19.22
N ALA A 33 5.97 -5.66 -18.08
CA ALA A 33 5.31 -4.36 -18.00
C ALA A 33 6.33 -3.22 -17.85
N SER A 34 6.40 -2.35 -18.86
CA SER A 34 7.22 -1.13 -18.83
C SER A 34 6.52 0.00 -18.09
N TYR A 35 6.56 -0.06 -16.76
CA TYR A 35 6.07 1.02 -15.89
C TYR A 35 7.15 2.10 -15.70
N ARG A 36 7.01 3.22 -16.42
CA ARG A 36 7.81 4.45 -16.20
C ARG A 36 7.23 5.25 -15.03
N ILE A 37 7.29 4.68 -13.83
CA ILE A 37 6.79 5.34 -12.61
C ILE A 37 7.89 6.26 -12.08
N SER A 38 7.59 7.56 -11.97
CA SER A 38 8.46 8.55 -11.32
C SER A 38 8.41 8.41 -9.78
N HIS A 39 9.34 9.03 -9.06
CA HIS A 39 9.33 9.00 -7.59
C HIS A 39 8.03 9.59 -7.01
N GLY A 40 7.50 10.67 -7.59
CA GLY A 40 6.24 11.29 -7.17
C GLY A 40 5.03 10.38 -7.37
N GLU A 41 4.95 9.73 -8.54
CA GLU A 41 3.89 8.76 -8.86
C GLU A 41 3.93 7.54 -7.92
N SER A 42 5.13 7.03 -7.61
CA SER A 42 5.32 5.93 -6.66
C SER A 42 4.78 6.28 -5.27
N PHE A 43 5.01 7.51 -4.82
CA PHE A 43 4.53 7.99 -3.52
C PHE A 43 2.99 8.04 -3.46
N ILE A 44 2.34 8.49 -4.53
CA ILE A 44 0.89 8.55 -4.63
C ILE A 44 0.26 7.14 -4.63
N ILE A 45 0.81 6.21 -5.41
CA ILE A 45 0.31 4.83 -5.47
C ILE A 45 0.51 4.13 -4.11
N TRP A 46 1.65 4.37 -3.45
CA TRP A 46 1.93 3.86 -2.12
C TRP A 46 0.93 4.36 -1.06
N LEU A 47 0.64 5.66 -1.06
CA LEU A 47 -0.31 6.26 -0.12
C LEU A 47 -1.74 5.75 -0.37
N LEU A 48 -2.13 5.64 -1.64
CA LEU A 48 -3.41 5.07 -2.05
C LEU A 48 -3.54 3.59 -1.61
N LEU A 49 -2.47 2.81 -1.76
CA LEU A 49 -2.43 1.41 -1.33
C LEU A 49 -2.54 1.28 0.19
N ALA A 50 -1.90 2.15 0.96
CA ALA A 50 -2.02 2.17 2.42
C ALA A 50 -3.48 2.42 2.87
N ILE A 51 -4.17 3.36 2.21
CA ILE A 51 -5.59 3.65 2.45
C ILE A 51 -6.46 2.46 2.04
N LEU A 52 -6.18 1.82 0.90
CA LEU A 52 -6.91 0.65 0.43
C LEU A 52 -6.79 -0.54 1.41
N ILE A 53 -5.58 -0.82 1.90
CA ILE A 53 -5.33 -1.88 2.90
C ILE A 53 -6.11 -1.59 4.19
N LYS A 54 -6.06 -0.34 4.68
CA LYS A 54 -6.84 0.10 5.85
C LYS A 54 -8.34 -0.15 5.65
N ILE A 55 -8.88 0.24 4.51
CA ILE A 55 -10.31 0.07 4.17
C ILE A 55 -10.66 -1.41 4.07
N SER A 56 -9.85 -2.22 3.40
CA SER A 56 -10.07 -3.66 3.26
C SER A 56 -10.07 -4.38 4.61
N PHE A 57 -9.18 -3.99 5.52
CA PHE A 57 -9.11 -4.55 6.87
C PHE A 57 -10.29 -4.12 7.76
N ILE A 58 -10.84 -2.92 7.54
CA ILE A 58 -12.07 -2.45 8.19
C ILE A 58 -13.30 -3.19 7.66
N ASN A 59 -13.39 -3.40 6.34
CA ASN A 59 -14.55 -4.02 5.68
C ASN A 59 -14.64 -5.54 5.91
N LYS A 60 -13.52 -6.17 6.29
CA LYS A 60 -13.49 -7.59 6.67
C LYS A 60 -14.05 -7.89 8.08
N LYS A 61 -14.51 -6.86 8.80
CA LYS A 61 -14.94 -6.94 10.19
C LYS A 61 -16.41 -6.59 10.34
#